data_AF-A0A6L3X1C0-F1
#
_entry.id   AF-A0A6L3X1C0-F1
#
_cell.length_a   1.000
_cell.length_b   1.000
_cell.length_c   1.000
_cell.angle_alpha   90.00
_cell.angle_beta   90.00
_cell.angle_gamma   90.00
#
_symmetry.space_group_name_H-M   'P 1'
#
loop_
_entity.id
_entity.type
_entity.pdbx_description
1 polymer ?
#
loop_
_entity_poly.entity_id
_entity_poly.type
_entity_poly.pdbx_seq_one_letter_code
_entity_poly.pdbx_strand_id
1 'polypeptide(L)'
;RDHLVICNGGGGVPVVENANGYRGIEAVIDKDLSAALLARQIEADALLILPDADAVYLDWGKPTQRPLAQVTPELLRGMQFDSGSMGPKVAACREFVEACNGMAGVG
;
A
#
# COMPACT_ATOMS: atom_id res chain seq x y z
N ARG A 1 3.41 26.40 0.42
CA ARG A 1 4.33 25.24 0.46
C ARG A 1 4.36 24.55 1.84
N ASP A 2 3.51 24.98 2.78
CA ASP A 2 3.37 24.37 4.11
C ASP A 2 1.91 23.95 4.35
N HIS A 3 1.41 23.07 3.50
CA HIS A 3 0.05 22.55 3.65
C HIS A 3 0.10 21.08 4.02
N LEU A 4 -0.60 20.73 5.09
CA LEU A 4 -0.97 19.34 5.36
C LEU A 4 -2.15 19.00 4.46
N VAL A 5 -1.93 18.10 3.51
CA VAL A 5 -2.94 17.70 2.53
C VAL A 5 -3.58 16.39 2.96
N ILE A 6 -4.90 16.40 3.08
CA ILE A 6 -5.70 15.18 3.20
C ILE A 6 -6.33 14.91 1.84
N CYS A 7 -6.01 13.77 1.24
CA CYS A 7 -6.52 13.40 -0.08
C CYS A 7 -6.71 11.89 -0.17
N ASN A 8 -7.29 11.45 -1.28
CA ASN A 8 -7.48 10.03 -1.60
C ASN A 8 -8.26 9.22 -0.53
N GLY A 9 -9.20 9.88 0.15
CA GLY A 9 -10.06 9.25 1.15
C GLY A 9 -10.79 8.04 0.57
N GLY A 10 -10.71 6.89 1.26
CA GLY A 10 -11.31 5.64 0.80
C GLY A 10 -10.67 5.04 -0.47
N GLY A 11 -9.50 5.51 -0.89
CA GLY A 11 -8.84 5.13 -2.13
C GLY A 11 -9.14 6.06 -3.32
N GLY A 12 -10.00 7.07 -3.12
CA GLY A 12 -10.39 8.02 -4.17
C GLY A 12 -11.69 7.65 -4.88
N VAL A 13 -12.21 8.58 -5.68
CA VAL A 13 -13.43 8.36 -6.48
C VAL A 13 -13.06 7.60 -7.75
N PRO A 14 -13.61 6.39 -8.00
CA PRO A 14 -13.29 5.64 -9.21
C PRO A 14 -13.84 6.34 -10.46
N VAL A 15 -12.95 6.63 -11.41
CA VAL A 15 -13.30 7.20 -12.70
C VAL A 15 -12.62 6.45 -13.83
N VAL A 16 -13.26 6.40 -14.99
CA VAL A 16 -12.69 5.90 -16.25
C VAL A 16 -12.70 7.00 -17.31
N GLU A 17 -11.64 7.05 -18.10
CA GLU A 17 -11.55 7.97 -19.25
C GLU A 17 -12.39 7.45 -20.43
N ASN A 18 -13.05 8.38 -21.12
CA ASN A 18 -13.78 8.15 -22.36
C ASN A 18 -13.55 9.33 -23.32
N ALA A 19 -14.11 9.25 -24.54
CA ALA A 19 -13.93 10.27 -25.57
C ALA A 19 -14.34 11.71 -25.14
N ASN A 20 -15.20 11.85 -24.13
CA ASN A 20 -15.73 13.11 -23.65
C ASN A 20 -15.20 13.51 -22.25
N GLY A 21 -14.16 12.83 -21.74
CA GLY A 21 -13.57 13.10 -20.42
C GLY A 21 -13.73 11.93 -19.44
N TYR A 22 -13.89 12.24 -18.15
CA TYR A 22 -13.96 11.23 -17.09
C TYR A 22 -15.40 10.91 -16.68
N ARG A 23 -15.69 9.63 -16.44
CA ARG A 23 -16.97 9.16 -15.90
C ARG A 23 -16.74 8.37 -14.62
N GLY A 24 -17.47 8.72 -13.56
CA GLY A 24 -17.51 7.95 -12.32
C GLY A 24 -18.15 6.58 -12.50
N ILE A 25 -17.62 5.57 -11.82
CA ILE A 25 -18.14 4.20 -11.85
C ILE A 25 -18.31 3.65 -10.42
N GLU A 26 -19.15 2.63 -10.29
CA GLU A 26 -19.29 1.87 -9.05
C GLU A 26 -18.13 0.86 -8.94
N ALA A 27 -17.13 1.21 -8.14
CA ALA A 27 -16.00 0.36 -7.80
C ALA A 27 -15.43 0.76 -6.43
N VAL A 28 -14.56 -0.08 -5.87
CA VAL A 28 -13.78 0.26 -4.67
C VAL A 28 -12.31 0.24 -5.05
N ILE A 29 -11.61 1.33 -4.73
CA ILE A 29 -10.16 1.41 -4.92
C ILE A 29 -9.50 1.04 -3.59
N ASP A 30 -8.50 0.17 -3.64
CA ASP A 30 -7.71 -0.16 -2.45
C ASP A 30 -6.94 1.07 -1.97
N LYS A 31 -7.17 1.45 -0.70
CA LYS A 31 -6.55 2.65 -0.10
C LYS A 31 -5.03 2.55 0.02
N ASP A 32 -4.47 1.36 0.18
CA ASP A 32 -3.04 1.15 0.38
C ASP A 32 -2.32 1.24 -0.98
N LEU A 33 -2.85 0.58 -2.01
CA LEU A 33 -2.32 0.67 -3.39
C LEU A 33 -2.41 2.09 -3.95
N SER A 34 -3.52 2.77 -3.69
CA SER A 34 -3.70 4.15 -4.16
C SER A 34 -2.83 5.15 -3.38
N ALA A 35 -2.59 4.93 -2.09
CA ALA A 35 -1.57 5.67 -1.34
C ALA A 35 -0.16 5.44 -1.89
N ALA A 36 0.20 4.20 -2.23
CA ALA A 36 1.47 3.89 -2.89
C ALA A 36 1.59 4.57 -4.26
N LEU A 37 0.53 4.56 -5.08
CA LEU A 37 0.51 5.29 -6.35
C LEU A 37 0.76 6.79 -6.15
N LEU A 38 0.06 7.42 -5.22
CA LEU A 38 0.24 8.84 -4.92
C LEU A 38 1.67 9.12 -4.43
N ALA A 39 2.18 8.33 -3.49
CA ALA A 39 3.53 8.47 -2.95
C ALA A 39 4.60 8.43 -4.06
N ARG A 40 4.44 7.55 -5.04
CA ARG A 40 5.32 7.51 -6.23
C ARG A 40 5.19 8.76 -7.09
N GLN A 41 3.97 9.23 -7.35
CA GLN A 41 3.73 10.40 -8.19
C GLN A 41 4.26 11.71 -7.61
N ILE A 42 4.36 11.79 -6.28
CA ILE A 42 4.93 12.94 -5.58
C ILE A 42 6.40 12.74 -5.18
N GLU A 43 7.02 11.63 -5.61
CA GLU A 43 8.40 11.28 -5.28
C GLU A 43 8.68 11.30 -3.77
N ALA A 44 7.76 10.73 -2.98
CA ALA A 44 7.91 10.68 -1.53
C ALA A 44 9.14 9.84 -1.12
N ASP A 45 9.83 10.27 -0.06
CA ASP A 45 10.95 9.51 0.53
C ASP A 45 10.47 8.25 1.28
N ALA A 46 9.24 8.27 1.78
CA ALA A 46 8.68 7.16 2.55
C ALA A 46 7.16 6.99 2.39
N LEU A 47 6.71 5.74 2.53
CA LEU A 47 5.30 5.35 2.63
C LEU A 47 5.05 4.64 3.97
N LEU A 48 4.04 5.07 4.72
CA LEU A 48 3.65 4.45 5.97
C LEU A 48 2.18 3.98 5.90
N ILE A 49 1.97 2.68 6.11
CA ILE A 49 0.64 2.06 6.19
C ILE A 49 0.40 1.68 7.65
N LEU A 50 -0.68 2.20 8.22
CA LEU A 50 -1.03 2.01 9.64
C LEU A 50 -2.23 1.06 9.78
N PRO A 51 -2.04 -0.26 9.90
CA PRO A 51 -3.10 -1.21 10.23
C PRO A 51 -3.31 -1.32 11.75
N ASP A 52 -4.31 -2.11 12.16
CA ASP A 52 -4.55 -2.41 13.59
C ASP A 52 -3.53 -3.42 14.17
N ALA A 53 -2.77 -4.10 13.31
CA ALA A 53 -1.70 -5.00 13.71
C ALA A 53 -0.40 -4.23 13.91
N ASP A 54 0.39 -4.59 14.92
CA ASP A 54 1.66 -3.94 15.28
C ASP A 54 2.84 -4.27 14.36
N ALA A 55 2.70 -5.31 13.52
CA ALA A 55 3.70 -5.69 12.53
C ALA A 55 3.07 -6.55 11.41
N VAL A 56 3.85 -6.75 10.35
CA VAL A 56 3.59 -7.82 9.38
C VAL A 56 4.10 -9.13 9.98
N TYR A 57 3.27 -10.18 9.96
CA TYR A 57 3.65 -11.50 10.49
C TYR A 57 3.71 -12.55 9.38
N LEU A 58 4.69 -13.45 9.50
CA LEU A 58 4.64 -14.76 8.84
C LEU A 58 3.85 -15.73 9.71
N ASP A 59 3.23 -16.73 9.09
CA ASP A 59 2.47 -17.78 9.78
C ASP A 59 1.41 -17.24 10.75
N TRP A 60 0.69 -16.19 10.33
CA TRP A 60 -0.37 -15.57 11.12
C TRP A 60 -1.36 -16.59 11.69
N GLY A 61 -1.63 -16.51 12.98
CA GLY A 61 -2.53 -17.39 13.72
C GLY A 61 -1.98 -18.78 14.03
N LYS A 62 -0.72 -19.08 13.69
CA LYS A 62 -0.08 -20.39 13.99
C LYS A 62 0.94 -20.28 15.14
N PRO A 63 1.31 -21.39 15.78
CA PRO A 63 2.40 -21.42 16.77
C PRO A 63 3.76 -20.96 16.23
N THR A 64 3.96 -21.01 14.90
CA THR A 64 5.18 -20.55 14.22
C THR A 64 5.13 -19.07 13.84
N GLN A 65 4.09 -18.33 14.26
CA GLN A 65 3.92 -16.92 13.97
C GLN A 65 5.15 -16.11 14.40
N ARG A 66 5.66 -15.26 13.52
CA ARG A 66 6.79 -14.36 13.81
C ARG A 66 6.69 -13.03 13.07
N PRO A 67 7.07 -11.92 13.70
CA PRO A 67 7.04 -10.61 13.06
C PRO A 67 8.17 -10.49 12.02
N LEU A 68 7.91 -9.72 10.97
CA LEU A 68 8.89 -9.26 10.00
C LEU A 68 9.32 -7.85 10.37
N ALA A 69 10.58 -7.69 10.80
CA ALA A 69 11.12 -6.38 11.20
C ALA A 69 11.64 -5.58 10.01
N GLN A 70 12.62 -6.13 9.28
CA GLN A 70 13.19 -5.53 8.07
C GLN A 70 13.32 -6.59 6.99
N VAL A 71 12.86 -6.26 5.79
CA VAL A 71 12.82 -7.14 4.64
C VAL A 71 13.04 -6.34 3.36
N THR A 72 13.52 -7.00 2.31
CA THR A 72 13.62 -6.40 0.97
C THR A 72 12.45 -6.85 0.09
N PRO A 73 12.11 -6.10 -0.97
CA PRO A 73 11.14 -6.52 -1.98
C PRO A 73 11.36 -7.93 -2.53
N GLU A 74 12.62 -8.32 -2.74
CA GLU A 74 13.01 -9.65 -3.24
C GLU A 74 12.60 -10.76 -2.29
N LEU A 75 12.83 -10.57 -0.98
CA LEU A 75 12.45 -11.54 0.04
C LEU A 75 10.92 -11.66 0.14
N LEU A 76 10.20 -10.55 0.02
CA LEU A 76 8.74 -10.51 0.09
C LEU A 76 8.06 -11.27 -1.06
N ARG A 77 8.67 -11.35 -2.25
CA ARG A 77 8.08 -12.08 -3.41
C ARG A 77 7.89 -13.57 -3.16
N GLY A 78 8.70 -14.18 -2.29
CA GLY A 78 8.58 -15.59 -1.92
C GLY A 78 7.60 -15.87 -0.78
N MET A 79 6.99 -14.83 -0.20
CA MET A 79 6.13 -14.93 0.98
C MET A 79 4.65 -14.82 0.59
N GLN A 80 3.80 -15.50 1.35
CA GLN A 80 2.34 -15.43 1.17
C GLN A 80 1.71 -14.69 2.34
N PHE A 81 0.79 -13.78 2.01
CA PHE A 81 0.01 -13.01 2.96
C PHE A 81 -1.47 -13.11 2.58
N ASP A 82 -2.33 -12.91 3.57
CA ASP A 82 -3.78 -12.96 3.36
C ASP A 82 -4.22 -11.88 2.35
N SER A 83 -4.87 -12.31 1.26
CA SER A 83 -5.24 -11.42 0.15
C SER A 83 -6.36 -10.44 0.50
N GLY A 84 -7.11 -10.68 1.60
CA GLY A 84 -8.17 -9.80 2.07
C GLY A 84 -7.70 -8.72 3.05
N SER A 85 -6.44 -8.76 3.49
CA SER A 85 -5.95 -7.89 4.57
C SER A 85 -4.49 -7.45 4.41
N MET A 86 -3.53 -8.31 4.77
CA MET A 86 -2.12 -7.96 4.82
C MET A 86 -1.46 -7.97 3.43
N GLY A 87 -1.94 -8.80 2.51
CA GLY A 87 -1.45 -8.90 1.14
C GLY A 87 -1.43 -7.58 0.40
N PRO A 88 -2.55 -6.82 0.32
CA PRO A 88 -2.58 -5.50 -0.31
C PRO A 88 -1.59 -4.50 0.31
N LYS A 89 -1.39 -4.52 1.63
CA LYS A 89 -0.43 -3.63 2.34
C LYS A 89 1.00 -3.91 1.95
N VAL A 90 1.37 -5.18 1.98
CA VAL A 90 2.71 -5.64 1.57
C VAL A 90 2.94 -5.36 0.09
N ALA A 91 1.94 -5.58 -0.76
CA ALA A 91 2.03 -5.28 -2.19
C ALA A 91 2.25 -3.77 -2.44
N ALA A 92 1.47 -2.90 -1.78
CA ALA A 92 1.62 -1.45 -1.87
C ALA A 92 3.02 -0.98 -1.45
N CYS A 93 3.53 -1.49 -0.31
CA CYS A 93 4.88 -1.18 0.16
C CYS A 93 5.95 -1.65 -0.82
N ARG A 94 5.80 -2.86 -1.36
CA ARG A 94 6.74 -3.42 -2.35
C ARG A 94 6.76 -2.57 -3.63
N GLU A 95 5.59 -2.25 -4.18
CA GLU A 95 5.48 -1.43 -5.40
C GLU A 95 6.07 -0.03 -5.24
N PHE A 96 5.92 0.57 -4.05
CA PHE A 96 6.55 1.84 -3.73
C PHE A 96 8.08 1.72 -3.69
N VAL A 97 8.63 0.78 -2.94
CA VAL A 97 10.10 0.62 -2.80
C VAL A 97 10.76 0.14 -4.10
N GLU A 98 10.07 -0.63 -4.94
CA GLU A 98 10.61 -1.04 -6.24
C GLU A 98 10.64 0.12 -7.26
N ALA A 99 9.71 1.07 -7.14
CA ALA A 99 9.60 2.21 -8.06
C ALA A 99 10.32 3.48 -7.58
N CYS A 100 10.54 3.61 -6.27
CA CYS A 100 11.16 4.77 -5.64
C CYS A 100 12.38 4.33 -4.84
N ASN A 101 13.38 5.20 -4.71
CA ASN A 101 14.58 4.91 -3.91
C ASN A 101 14.37 5.14 -2.40
N GLY A 102 13.14 4.90 -1.92
CA GLY A 102 12.66 5.23 -0.57
C GLY A 102 12.39 4.01 0.31
N MET A 103 11.76 4.23 1.47
CA MET A 103 11.43 3.17 2.42
C MET A 103 9.92 3.06 2.68
N ALA A 104 9.42 1.85 2.93
CA ALA A 104 8.04 1.63 3.33
C ALA A 104 7.95 0.93 4.69
N GLY A 105 6.93 1.30 5.48
CA GLY A 105 6.65 0.73 6.80
C GLY A 105 5.20 0.30 6.95
N VAL A 106 4.99 -0.78 7.71
CA VAL A 106 3.67 -1.28 8.10
C VAL A 106 3.67 -1.55 9.60
N GLY A 107 2.80 -0.87 10.35
CA GLY A 107 2.63 -1.00 11.81
C GLY A 107 2.13 0.28 12.46
#